data_AF-R6Y643-F1
#
_entry.id   AF-R6Y643-F1
#
_cell.length_a   1.000
_cell.length_b   1.000
_cell.length_c   1.000
_cell.angle_alpha   90.00
_cell.angle_beta   90.00
_cell.angle_gamma   90.00
#
_symmetry.space_group_name_H-M   'P 1'
#
loop_
_entity.id
_entity.type
_entity.pdbx_description
1 polymer ?
#
loop_
_entity_poly.entity_id
_entity_poly.type
_entity_poly.pdbx_seq_one_letter_code
_entity_poly.pdbx_strand_id
1 'polypeptide(L)' 'MNLREVVPQVLEALRQSRACLEDGPTVLVLSHKGKRVQVQVTQEGDWLKLSTGRVWKRTVKLPARALGEKGR' A
#
# COMPACT_ATOMS: atom_id res chain seq x y z
N MET A 1 8.24 13.50 -1.45
CA MET A 1 8.18 12.08 -1.05
C MET A 1 8.13 11.25 -2.32
N ASN A 2 9.06 10.33 -2.57
CA ASN A 2 9.02 9.56 -3.81
C ASN A 2 8.12 8.33 -3.62
N LEU A 3 7.04 8.22 -4.40
CA LEU A 3 6.11 7.10 -4.25
C LEU A 3 6.80 5.76 -4.55
N ARG A 4 7.79 5.76 -5.44
CA ARG A 4 8.64 4.59 -5.73
C ARG A 4 9.37 4.05 -4.50
N GLU A 5 9.77 4.90 -3.56
CA GLU A 5 10.43 4.48 -2.31
C GLU A 5 9.41 3.94 -1.29
N VAL A 6 8.15 4.35 -1.39
CA VAL A 6 7.09 4.05 -0.41
C VAL A 6 6.32 2.79 -0.80
N VAL A 7 6.09 2.57 -2.10
CA VAL A 7 5.45 1.36 -2.65
C VAL A 7 6.02 0.05 -2.08
N PRO A 8 7.35 -0.20 -2.09
CA PRO A 8 7.88 -1.46 -1.56
C PRO A 8 7.63 -1.61 -0.05
N GLN A 9 7.75 -0.53 0.73
CA GLN A 9 7.44 -0.54 2.17
C GLN A 9 5.96 -0.83 2.43
N VAL A 10 5.05 -0.29 1.60
CA VAL A 10 3.61 -0.60 1.69
C VAL A 10 3.36 -2.08 1.39
N LEU A 11 3.95 -2.61 0.32
CA LEU A 11 3.79 -4.02 -0.05
C LEU A 11 4.31 -4.94 1.05
N GLU A 12 5.47 -4.64 1.63
CA GLU A 12 6.03 -5.41 2.74
C GLU A 12 5.14 -5.34 3.98
N ALA A 13 4.67 -4.15 4.36
CA ALA A 13 3.77 -3.98 5.50
C ALA A 13 2.44 -4.72 5.29
N LEU A 14 1.86 -4.69 4.09
CA LEU A 14 0.65 -5.46 3.78
C LEU A 14 0.89 -6.98 3.87
N ARG A 15 2.03 -7.46 3.37
CA ARG A 15 2.44 -8.87 3.48
C ARG A 15 2.61 -9.31 4.93
N GLN A 16 3.24 -8.48 5.77
CA GLN A 16 3.43 -8.75 7.19
C GLN A 16 2.12 -8.68 7.97
N SER A 17 1.26 -7.71 7.65
CA SER A 17 0.01 -7.47 8.37
C SER A 17 -1.05 -8.56 8.10
N ARG A 18 -0.86 -9.42 7.08
CA ARG A 18 -1.91 -10.33 6.54
C ARG A 18 -3.26 -9.61 6.43
N ALA A 19 -3.23 -8.31 6.11
CA ALA A 19 -4.41 -7.47 6.12
C ALA A 19 -5.32 -7.92 4.98
N CYS A 20 -6.54 -8.34 5.30
CA CYS A 20 -7.54 -8.68 4.31
C CYS A 20 -8.06 -7.38 3.68
N LEU A 21 -7.55 -7.05 2.49
CA LEU A 21 -7.97 -5.87 1.74
C LEU A 21 -9.36 -6.03 1.09
N GLU A 22 -9.94 -7.22 1.18
CA GLU A 22 -11.29 -7.55 0.68
C GLU A 22 -12.41 -6.98 1.56
N ASP A 23 -12.14 -6.71 2.85
CA ASP A 23 -13.15 -6.19 3.79
C ASP A 23 -13.27 -4.66 3.75
N GLY A 24 -12.37 -3.96 3.04
CA GLY A 24 -12.40 -2.52 2.88
C GLY A 24 -11.03 -1.84 2.85
N PRO A 25 -11.00 -0.49 2.92
CA PRO A 25 -9.76 0.26 2.88
C PRO A 25 -8.93 0.00 4.15
N THR A 26 -7.70 -0.48 3.97
CA THR A 26 -6.71 -0.63 5.05
C THR A 26 -5.82 0.59 5.13
N VAL A 27 -5.64 1.15 6.32
CA VAL A 27 -4.71 2.27 6.53
C VAL A 27 -3.42 1.75 7.15
N LEU A 28 -2.30 1.95 6.45
CA LEU A 28 -0.96 1.67 6.92
C LEU A 28 -0.24 2.96 7.31
N VAL A 29 0.52 2.90 8.40
CA VAL A 29 1.37 4.01 8.84
C VAL A 29 2.82 3.59 8.65
N LEU A 30 3.50 4.23 7.71
CA LEU A 30 4.90 3.97 7.39
C LEU A 30 5.79 5.06 7.93
N SER A 31 6.97 4.69 8.43
CA SER A 31 8.03 5.65 8.77
C SER A 31 9.00 5.76 7.60
N HIS A 32 8.97 6.89 6.89
CA HIS A 32 9.89 7.16 5.79
C HIS A 32 10.71 8.42 6.10
N LYS A 33 12.04 8.27 6.16
CA LYS A 33 13.00 9.37 6.43
C LYS A 33 12.65 10.16 7.70
N GLY A 34 12.31 9.43 8.78
CA GLY A 34 11.93 10.02 10.07
C GLY A 34 10.53 10.64 10.12
N LYS A 35 9.74 10.56 9.04
CA LYS A 35 8.36 11.07 9.00
C LYS A 35 7.36 9.91 8.95
N ARG A 36 6.29 10.02 9.74
CA ARG A 36 5.16 9.09 9.69
C ARG A 36 4.24 9.48 8.55
N VAL A 37 3.94 8.54 7.68
CA VAL A 37 3.11 8.70 6.49
C VAL A 37 1.97 7.72 6.57
N GLN A 38 0.74 8.22 6.49
CA GLN A 38 -0.44 7.37 6.38
C GLN A 38 -0.73 7.08 4.91
N VAL A 39 -0.82 5.79 4.59
CA VAL A 39 -1.16 5.26 3.27
C VAL A 39 -2.41 4.42 3.41
N GLN A 40 -3.48 4.86 2.75
CA GLN A 40 -4.68 4.06 2.57
C GLN A 40 -4.48 3.15 1.36
N VAL A 41 -4.77 1.88 1.57
CA VAL A 41 -4.71 0.81 0.58
C VAL A 41 -6.12 0.30 0.38
N THR A 42 -6.57 0.23 -0.86
CA THR A 42 -7.88 -0.33 -1.20
C THR A 42 -7.69 -1.32 -2.33
N GLN A 43 -8.23 -2.52 -2.20
CA GLN A 43 -8.27 -3.47 -3.30
C GLN A 43 -9.51 -3.20 -4.17
N GLU A 44 -9.31 -3.13 -5.48
CA GLU A 44 -10.31 -2.90 -6.52
C GLU A 44 -10.13 -4.02 -7.57
N GLY A 45 -10.72 -5.18 -7.30
CA GLY A 45 -10.51 -6.40 -8.10
C GLY A 45 -9.05 -6.85 -8.11
N ASP A 46 -8.46 -6.98 -9.30
CA ASP A 46 -7.05 -7.31 -9.52
C ASP A 46 -6.07 -6.14 -9.30
N TRP A 47 -6.55 -5.01 -8.77
CA TRP A 47 -5.73 -3.81 -8.57
C TRP A 47 -5.72 -3.37 -7.11
N LEU A 48 -4.60 -2.83 -6.68
CA LEU A 48 -4.38 -2.20 -5.39
C LEU A 48 -4.22 -0.71 -5.61
N LYS A 49 -5.10 0.06 -4.99
CA LYS A 49 -5.09 1.50 -5.01
C LYS A 49 -4.40 2.00 -3.74
N LEU A 50 -3.23 2.59 -3.92
CA LEU A 50 -2.47 3.24 -2.84
C LEU A 50 -2.74 4.74 -2.86
N SER A 51 -3.21 5.28 -1.73
CA SER A 51 -3.50 6.70 -1.55
C SER A 51 -2.81 7.22 -0.29
N THR A 52 -1.94 8.21 -0.42
CA THR A 52 -1.29 8.86 0.73
C THR A 52 -2.13 10.05 1.21
N GLY A 53 -2.31 10.25 2.53
CA GLY A 53 -3.21 11.26 3.09
C GLY A 53 -2.92 12.73 2.69
N ARG A 54 -3.97 13.58 2.83
CA ARG A 54 -4.20 15.04 2.61
C ARG A 54 -3.26 15.92 1.76
N VAL A 55 -1.96 15.68 1.67
CA VAL A 55 -1.02 16.59 0.97
C VAL A 55 -0.63 16.05 -0.41
N TRP A 56 -0.66 14.74 -0.62
CA TRP A 56 -0.26 14.11 -1.88
C TRP A 56 -1.37 13.16 -2.36
N LYS A 57 -2.30 13.67 -3.19
CA LYS A 57 -3.30 12.85 -3.90
C LYS A 57 -2.67 12.02 -5.03
N ARG A 58 -1.53 11.37 -4.78
CA ARG A 58 -0.97 10.42 -5.74
C ARG A 58 -1.59 9.07 -5.48
N THR A 59 -2.45 8.68 -6.39
CA THR A 59 -2.95 7.33 -6.48
C THR A 59 -1.99 6.52 -7.32
N VAL A 60 -1.51 5.39 -6.82
CA VAL A 60 -0.85 4.39 -7.66
C VAL A 60 -1.66 3.12 -7.64
N LYS A 61 -1.93 2.63 -8.85
CA LYS A 61 -2.53 1.33 -9.08
C LYS A 61 -1.40 0.32 -9.28
N LEU A 62 -1.37 -0.69 -8.42
CA LEU A 62 -0.48 -1.83 -8.55
C LEU A 62 -1.34 -3.07 -8.80
N PRO A 63 -0.87 -4.07 -9.54
CA PRO A 63 -1.63 -5.30 -9.66
C PRO A 63 -1.64 -6.02 -8.30
N ALA A 64 -2.76 -6.61 -7.90
CA ALA A 64 -2.94 -7.33 -6.64
C ALA A 64 -1.97 -8.50 -6.49
N ARG A 65 -1.52 -9.09 -7.61
CA ARG A 65 -0.43 -10.06 -7.65
C ARG A 65 0.89 -9.57 -7.02
N ALA A 66 1.10 -8.24 -6.92
CA ALA A 66 2.28 -7.68 -6.25
C ALA A 66 2.28 -7.94 -4.73
N LEU A 67 1.12 -8.27 -4.12
CA LEU A 67 1.04 -8.77 -2.74
C LEU A 67 1.42 -10.24 -2.62
N GLY A 68 1.28 -10.99 -3.72
CA GLY A 68 1.36 -12.44 -3.75
C GLY A 68 2.16 -12.95 -4.94
N GLU A 69 3.46 -12.67 -4.98
CA GLU A 69 4.40 -13.68 -5.45
C GLU A 69 4.81 -14.52 -4.24
N LYS A 70 3.96 -15.48 -3.91
CA LYS A 70 4.46 -16.78 -3.48
C LYS A 70 4.36 -17.64 -4.73
N GLY A 71 5.47 -17.86 -5.41
CA GLY A 71 5.59 -19.05 -6.24
C GLY A 71 5.25 -20.25 -5.37
N ARG A 72 4.19 -20.97 -5.73
CA ARG A 72 4.22 -22.40 -6.04
C ARG A 72 2.83 -22.87 -6.46
#